data_AF-A0A2S6TQN2-F1
#
_entry.id   AF-A0A2S6TQN2-F1
#
_cell.length_a   1.000
_cell.length_b   1.000
_cell.length_c   1.000
_cell.angle_alpha   90.00
_cell.angle_beta   90.00
_cell.angle_gamma   90.00
#
_symmetry.space_group_name_H-M   'P 1'
#
loop_
_entity.id
_entity.type
_entity.pdbx_description
1 polymer ?
#
loop_
_entity_poly.entity_id
_entity_poly.type
_entity_poly.pdbx_seq_one_letter_code
_entity_poly.pdbx_strand_id
1 'polypeptide(L)'
;SREADRWSYAVPGGGENYPATGERLAAWLAEQAADRPIVLVTHGQAGRALRGRYLGLSPTETLALPEPQTAAFHLADGKARLLEGDY
;
A
#
# COMPACT_ATOMS: atom_id res chain seq x y z
N SER A 1 6.37 -7.44 -20.04
CA SER A 1 5.79 -8.42 -19.09
C SER A 1 5.63 -7.75 -17.73
N ARG A 2 4.94 -8.39 -16.77
CA ARG A 2 4.84 -7.85 -15.41
C ARG A 2 6.20 -7.58 -14.77
N GLU A 3 7.20 -8.41 -15.00
CA GLU A 3 8.54 -8.21 -14.44
C GLU A 3 9.27 -7.02 -15.06
N ALA A 4 9.08 -6.76 -16.35
CA ALA A 4 9.72 -5.65 -17.05
C ALA A 4 9.16 -4.28 -16.62
N ASP A 5 7.89 -4.21 -16.22
CA ASP A 5 7.25 -2.99 -15.73
C ASP A 5 6.26 -3.32 -14.60
N ARG A 6 6.80 -3.65 -13.43
CA ARG A 6 5.98 -4.05 -12.27
C ARG A 6 5.00 -2.97 -11.83
N TRP A 7 5.29 -1.70 -12.12
CA TRP A 7 4.48 -0.57 -11.66
C TRP A 7 3.24 -0.39 -12.54
N SER A 8 3.45 -0.26 -13.85
CA SER A 8 2.39 0.15 -14.78
C SER A 8 1.67 -1.03 -15.44
N TYR A 9 2.22 -2.24 -15.35
CA TYR A 9 1.63 -3.42 -15.97
C TYR A 9 0.20 -3.68 -15.47
N ALA A 10 -0.77 -3.44 -16.33
CA ALA A 10 -2.15 -3.82 -16.12
C ALA A 10 -2.32 -5.32 -16.43
N VAL A 11 -2.97 -6.04 -15.51
CA VAL A 11 -3.18 -7.48 -15.67
C VAL A 11 -4.30 -7.71 -16.71
N PRO A 12 -4.07 -8.56 -17.72
CA PRO A 12 -5.10 -8.89 -18.71
C PRO A 12 -6.39 -9.39 -18.06
N GLY A 13 -7.54 -9.10 -18.68
CA GLY A 13 -8.85 -9.46 -18.12
C GLY A 13 -9.38 -8.50 -17.06
N GLY A 14 -8.83 -7.28 -16.98
CA GLY A 14 -9.36 -6.21 -16.13
C GLY A 14 -8.74 -6.15 -14.72
N GLY A 15 -7.56 -6.74 -14.52
CA GLY A 15 -6.85 -6.61 -13.25
C GLY A 15 -6.06 -5.30 -13.13
N GLU A 16 -5.72 -4.95 -11.89
CA GLU A 16 -5.12 -3.65 -11.56
C GLU A 16 -3.59 -3.65 -11.68
N ASN A 17 -3.04 -2.46 -11.95
CA ASN A 17 -1.64 -2.13 -11.72
C ASN A 17 -1.46 -1.42 -10.36
N TYR A 18 -0.23 -1.06 -9.98
CA TYR A 18 0.05 -0.42 -8.69
C TYR A 18 -0.70 0.91 -8.50
N PRO A 19 -0.67 1.86 -9.47
CA PRO A 19 -1.44 3.09 -9.38
C PRO A 19 -2.92 2.87 -9.12
N ALA A 20 -3.57 1.99 -9.89
CA ALA A 20 -5.01 1.73 -9.76
C ALA A 20 -5.36 1.14 -8.38
N THR A 21 -4.57 0.18 -7.88
CA THR A 21 -4.76 -0.35 -6.52
C THR A 21 -4.59 0.75 -5.46
N GLY A 22 -3.58 1.62 -5.60
CA GLY A 22 -3.36 2.73 -4.68
C GLY A 22 -4.48 3.77 -4.67
N GLU A 23 -5.02 4.11 -5.84
CA GLU A 23 -6.17 5.02 -5.98
C GLU A 23 -7.44 4.43 -5.35
N ARG A 24 -7.75 3.16 -5.63
CA ARG A 24 -8.91 2.49 -5.03
C ARG A 24 -8.84 2.43 -3.51
N LEU A 25 -7.66 2.14 -2.94
CA LEU A 25 -7.46 2.13 -1.49
C LEU A 25 -7.60 3.53 -0.88
N ALA A 26 -7.11 4.57 -1.56
CA ALA A 26 -7.26 5.94 -1.10
C ALA A 26 -8.72 6.42 -1.15
N ALA A 27 -9.46 6.06 -2.22
CA ALA A 27 -10.88 6.33 -2.31
C ALA A 27 -11.65 5.67 -1.17
N TRP A 28 -11.40 4.38 -0.91
CA TRP A 28 -12.00 3.67 0.22
C TRP A 28 -11.64 4.33 1.57
N LEU A 29 -10.38 4.72 1.78
CA LEU A 29 -9.98 5.40 3.03
C LEU A 29 -10.73 6.71 3.25
N ALA A 30 -11.02 7.47 2.19
CA ALA A 30 -11.76 8.73 2.27
C ALA A 30 -13.23 8.55 2.68
N GLU A 31 -13.79 7.35 2.53
CA GLU A 31 -15.14 7.00 2.99
C GLU A 31 -15.19 6.67 4.49
N GLN A 32 -14.03 6.49 5.14
CA GLN A 32 -13.98 6.08 6.55
C GLN A 32 -14.10 7.29 7.49
N ALA A 33 -14.68 7.06 8.66
CA ALA A 33 -14.79 8.10 9.70
C ALA A 33 -13.39 8.50 10.21
N ALA A 34 -13.07 9.79 10.10
CA ALA A 34 -11.74 10.33 10.41
C ALA A 34 -11.46 10.53 11.90
N ASP A 35 -12.45 10.30 12.76
CA ASP A 35 -12.39 10.52 14.21
C ASP A 35 -11.89 9.30 15.00
N ARG A 36 -11.56 8.19 14.32
CA ARG A 36 -11.10 6.95 14.95
C ARG A 36 -9.97 6.27 14.18
N PRO A 37 -9.06 5.56 14.87
CA PRO A 37 -8.05 4.75 14.21
C PRO A 37 -8.68 3.65 13.33
N ILE A 38 -8.01 3.33 12.22
CA ILE A 38 -8.38 2.24 11.32
C ILE A 38 -7.35 1.13 11.43
N VAL A 39 -7.79 -0.09 11.70
CA VAL A 39 -6.98 -1.31 11.52
C VAL A 39 -7.34 -1.91 10.17
N LEU A 40 -6.41 -1.82 9.21
CA LEU A 40 -6.61 -2.29 7.85
C LEU A 40 -5.72 -3.51 7.56
N VAL A 41 -6.35 -4.66 7.33
CA VAL A 41 -5.67 -5.92 6.96
C VAL A 41 -5.74 -6.09 5.45
N THR A 42 -4.60 -6.28 4.80
CA THR A 42 -4.49 -6.40 3.33
C THR A 42 -3.47 -7.46 2.92
N HIS A 43 -3.43 -7.78 1.63
CA HIS A 43 -2.29 -8.48 1.05
C HIS A 43 -1.09 -7.52 0.86
N GLY A 44 0.13 -8.08 0.82
CA GLY A 44 1.38 -7.30 0.77
C GLY A 44 1.38 -6.19 -0.29
N GLN A 45 1.01 -6.51 -1.53
CA GLN A 45 1.00 -5.54 -2.64
C GLN A 45 0.06 -4.36 -2.38
N ALA A 46 -1.13 -4.61 -1.85
CA ALA A 46 -2.10 -3.57 -1.53
C ALA A 46 -1.58 -2.67 -0.41
N GLY A 47 -1.05 -3.26 0.67
CA GLY A 47 -0.43 -2.50 1.75
C GLY A 47 0.81 -1.72 1.31
N ARG A 48 1.61 -2.24 0.37
CA ARG A 48 2.74 -1.52 -0.24
C ARG A 48 2.28 -0.33 -1.08
N ALA A 49 1.29 -0.52 -1.96
CA ALA A 49 0.74 0.55 -2.78
C ALA A 49 0.17 1.69 -1.92
N LEU A 50 -0.58 1.35 -0.86
CA LEU A 50 -1.11 2.33 0.08
C LEU A 50 0.01 3.10 0.80
N ARG A 51 1.02 2.42 1.34
CA ARG A 51 2.15 3.08 2.04
C ARG A 51 2.94 3.99 1.10
N GLY A 52 3.21 3.55 -0.12
CA GLY A 52 3.89 4.37 -1.13
C GLY A 52 3.12 5.67 -1.42
N ARG A 53 1.80 5.57 -1.61
CA ARG A 53 0.93 6.72 -1.81
C ARG A 53 0.88 7.64 -0.58
N TYR A 54 0.69 7.06 0.61
CA TYR A 54 0.61 7.82 1.86
C TYR A 54 1.88 8.63 2.14
N LEU A 55 3.05 8.09 1.79
CA LEU A 55 4.35 8.72 1.96
C LEU A 55 4.78 9.61 0.77
N GLY A 56 3.97 9.68 -0.30
CA GLY A 56 4.33 10.45 -1.50
C GLY A 56 5.55 9.93 -2.25
N LEU A 57 5.81 8.62 -2.20
CA LEU A 57 7.00 7.99 -2.78
C LEU A 57 6.90 7.84 -4.31
N SER A 58 8.06 7.81 -4.96
CA SER A 58 8.15 7.42 -6.37
C SER A 58 7.78 5.94 -6.57
N PRO A 59 7.51 5.51 -7.82
CA PRO A 59 7.30 4.10 -8.15
C PRO A 59 8.40 3.17 -7.64
N THR A 60 9.67 3.56 -7.86
CA THR A 60 10.83 2.76 -7.46
C THR A 60 10.94 2.63 -5.95
N GLU A 61 10.78 3.73 -5.22
CA GLU A 61 10.79 3.73 -3.75
C GLU A 61 9.63 2.90 -3.19
N THR A 62 8.43 3.04 -3.77
CA THR A 62 7.25 2.25 -3.37
C THR A 62 7.51 0.76 -3.54
N LEU A 63 8.05 0.33 -4.68
CA LEU A 63 8.33 -1.08 -4.96
C LEU A 63 9.46 -1.64 -4.07
N ALA A 64 10.34 -0.80 -3.55
CA ALA A 64 11.40 -1.17 -2.61
C ALA A 64 10.91 -1.33 -1.16
N LEU A 65 9.70 -0.88 -0.82
CA LEU A 65 9.15 -1.06 0.53
C LEU A 65 8.99 -2.55 0.89
N PRO A 66 9.25 -2.92 2.16
CA PRO A 66 9.15 -4.31 2.61
C PRO A 66 7.69 -4.74 2.77
N GLU A 67 7.42 -6.03 2.56
CA GLU A 67 6.09 -6.66 2.71
C GLU A 67 6.18 -7.85 3.69
N PRO A 68 6.58 -7.64 4.96
CA PRO A 68 6.66 -8.71 5.95
C PRO A 68 5.28 -9.32 6.21
N GLN A 69 5.21 -10.63 6.39
CA GLN A 69 3.97 -11.32 6.74
C GLN A 69 3.63 -11.23 8.23
N THR A 70 4.62 -10.89 9.06
CA THR A 70 4.55 -10.94 10.53
C THR A 70 4.71 -9.54 11.15
N ALA A 71 4.30 -8.48 10.47
CA ALA A 71 4.41 -7.14 11.03
C ALA A 71 3.27 -6.24 10.56
N ALA A 72 3.02 -5.20 11.34
CA ALA A 72 2.10 -4.13 10.98
C ALA A 72 2.87 -2.84 10.70
N PHE A 73 2.21 -1.88 10.06
CA PHE A 73 2.74 -0.53 9.87
C PHE A 73 1.76 0.48 10.47
N HIS A 74 2.27 1.36 11.32
CA HIS A 74 1.53 2.50 11.83
C HIS A 74 1.76 3.71 10.91
N LEU A 75 0.68 4.20 10.30
CA LEU A 75 0.69 5.35 9.38
C LEU A 75 0.10 6.56 10.12
N ALA A 76 0.93 7.53 10.46
CA ALA A 76 0.52 8.74 11.16
C ALA A 76 1.48 9.90 10.84
N ASP A 77 0.97 11.13 10.81
CA ASP A 77 1.75 12.35 10.64
C ASP A 77 2.70 12.34 9.43
N GLY A 78 2.25 11.74 8.31
CA GLY A 78 3.04 11.62 7.08
C GLY A 78 4.19 10.62 7.20
N LYS A 79 4.18 9.74 8.21
CA LYS A 79 5.22 8.74 8.47
C LYS A 79 4.62 7.35 8.53
N ALA A 80 5.43 6.36 8.16
CA ALA A 80 5.10 4.94 8.33
C ALA A 80 6.16 4.31 9.24
N ARG A 81 5.72 3.74 10.36
CA ARG A 81 6.60 3.05 11.32
C ARG A 81 6.26 1.56 11.33
N LEU A 82 7.28 0.71 11.17
CA LEU A 82 7.15 -0.73 11.37
C LEU A 82 6.81 -1.02 12.84
N LEU A 83 5.78 -1.83 13.04
CA LEU A 83 5.44 -2.41 14.33
C LEU A 83 5.80 -3.90 14.23
N GLU A 84 6.94 -4.26 14.80
CA GLU A 84 7.33 -5.65 14.96
C GLU A 84 6.57 -6.21 16.16
N GLY A 85 6.02 -7.41 16.02
CA GLY A 85 5.58 -8.18 17.17
C GLY A 85 6.70 -9.11 17.59
N ASP A 86 6.90 -9.23 18.90
CA ASP A 86 7.66 -10.31 19.48
C ASP A 86 6.76 -11.57 19.41
N TYR A 87 6.91 -12.37 18.36
CA TYR A 87 6.21 -13.65 18.19
C TYR A 87 7.17 -14.82 18.39
#